data_AF-A0A836VHX2-F1
#
_entry.id   AF-A0A836VHX2-F1
#
_cell.length_a   1.000
_cell.length_b   1.000
_cell.length_c   1.000
_cell.angle_alpha   90.00
_cell.angle_beta   90.00
_cell.angle_gamma   90.00
#
_symmetry.space_group_name_H-M   'P 1'
#
loop_
_entity.id
_entity.type
_entity.pdbx_description
1 polymer ?
#
loop_
_entity_poly.entity_id
_entity_poly.type
_entity_poly.pdbx_seq_one_letter_code
_entity_poly.pdbx_strand_id
1 'polypeptide(L)'
;SLSRYDEFEQIDMRSGEWLVLARTKYMLNELEDTLYRKGYYYQNKFRKTKEQGLHLASIDWEHLRQGQLLSYDQLVKISSYMAIEKFDKEKIKGMAKGSFYGIDQLTKDYGLNTKDPWFEAFNNAPSRDKDYLKKMRKNNEKLNEKPRIQLSTIHGAKGGESENVVLLTDLSENTMKAYERNADDENRLFYVGATRTKEHLHIISPKDDYKGYKI
;
A
#
# COMPACT_ATOMS: atom_id res chain seq x y z
N SER A 1 16.87 -16.30 -11.05
CA SER A 1 16.24 -16.42 -12.38
C SER A 1 16.00 -15.03 -12.98
N LEU A 2 15.75 -14.97 -14.29
CA LEU A 2 15.47 -13.74 -15.03
C LEU A 2 14.25 -13.95 -15.95
N SER A 3 13.30 -13.02 -15.94
CA SER A 3 12.16 -12.99 -16.88
C SER A 3 11.94 -11.58 -17.43
N ARG A 4 11.48 -11.48 -18.68
CA ARG A 4 11.12 -10.22 -19.34
C ARG A 4 9.61 -10.19 -19.61
N TYR A 5 9.02 -9.00 -19.49
CA TYR A 5 7.59 -8.75 -19.66
C TYR A 5 7.40 -7.44 -20.41
N ASP A 6 6.34 -7.34 -21.21
CA ASP A 6 5.98 -6.09 -21.88
C ASP A 6 5.14 -5.19 -20.97
N GLU A 7 4.36 -5.81 -20.08
CA GLU A 7 3.46 -5.10 -19.17
C GLU A 7 3.67 -5.53 -17.72
N PHE A 8 3.58 -4.58 -16.80
CA PHE A 8 3.69 -4.84 -15.35
C PHE A 8 2.60 -5.80 -14.85
N GLU A 9 1.44 -5.74 -15.47
CA GLU A 9 0.25 -6.54 -15.20
C GLU A 9 0.48 -8.05 -15.38
N GLN A 10 1.46 -8.44 -16.20
CA GLN A 10 1.80 -9.84 -16.47
C GLN A 10 2.49 -10.52 -15.29
N ILE A 11 3.04 -9.75 -14.34
CA ILE A 11 3.73 -10.31 -13.18
C ILE A 11 2.70 -10.82 -12.15
N ASP A 12 2.84 -12.09 -11.78
CA ASP A 12 2.11 -12.68 -10.65
C ASP A 12 2.85 -12.35 -9.34
N MET A 13 2.34 -11.37 -8.62
CA MET A 13 2.85 -10.95 -7.32
C MET A 13 1.98 -11.43 -6.17
N ARG A 14 1.26 -12.57 -6.26
CA ARG A 14 0.38 -13.06 -5.18
C ARG A 14 1.11 -13.45 -3.89
N SER A 15 2.37 -13.86 -3.96
CA SER A 15 3.19 -14.32 -2.83
C SER A 15 4.61 -13.78 -2.92
N GLY A 16 5.38 -13.89 -1.84
CA GLY A 16 6.78 -13.46 -1.78
C GLY A 16 6.95 -11.97 -1.48
N GLU A 17 8.20 -11.59 -1.21
CA GLU A 17 8.62 -10.21 -0.96
C GLU A 17 9.09 -9.54 -2.25
N TRP A 18 8.59 -8.34 -2.53
CA TRP A 18 8.80 -7.64 -3.80
C TRP A 18 9.38 -6.25 -3.63
N LEU A 19 10.37 -5.94 -4.47
CA LEU A 19 10.88 -4.60 -4.65
C LEU A 19 10.70 -4.16 -6.11
N VAL A 20 9.84 -3.17 -6.32
CA VAL A 20 9.59 -2.57 -7.63
C VAL A 20 10.42 -1.30 -7.76
N LEU A 21 11.30 -1.29 -8.75
CA LEU A 21 12.28 -0.23 -9.00
C LEU A 21 12.01 0.45 -10.34
N ALA A 22 11.91 1.78 -10.29
CA ALA A 22 11.86 2.61 -11.48
C ALA A 22 12.96 3.67 -11.46
N ARG A 23 13.25 4.26 -12.63
CA ARG A 23 14.22 5.35 -12.72
C ARG A 23 13.72 6.64 -12.06
N THR A 24 12.42 6.90 -12.16
CA THR A 24 11.78 8.13 -11.66
C THR A 24 10.57 7.80 -10.78
N LYS A 25 10.18 8.75 -9.92
CA LYS A 25 9.02 8.57 -9.01
C LYS A 25 7.68 8.52 -9.75
N TYR A 26 7.58 9.21 -10.89
CA TYR A 26 6.35 9.31 -11.65
C TYR A 26 5.90 7.95 -12.17
N MET A 27 6.84 7.14 -12.69
CA MET A 27 6.59 5.79 -13.17
C MET A 27 5.96 4.89 -12.10
N LEU A 28 6.29 5.10 -10.82
CA LEU A 28 5.73 4.32 -9.73
C LEU A 28 4.23 4.59 -9.52
N ASN A 29 3.77 5.82 -9.81
CA ASN A 29 2.37 6.19 -9.61
C ASN A 29 1.42 5.41 -10.52
N GLU A 30 1.86 5.11 -11.74
CA GLU A 30 1.07 4.34 -12.70
C GLU A 30 0.87 2.89 -12.23
N LEU A 31 1.88 2.31 -11.58
CA LEU A 31 1.84 0.93 -11.09
C LEU A 31 0.94 0.75 -9.86
N GLU A 32 0.80 1.82 -9.05
CA GLU A 32 -0.05 1.78 -7.86
C GLU A 32 -1.49 1.41 -8.21
N ASP A 33 -2.03 1.94 -9.30
CA ASP A 33 -3.41 1.69 -9.70
C ASP A 33 -3.62 0.19 -10.02
N THR A 34 -2.62 -0.45 -10.63
CA THR A 34 -2.63 -1.88 -10.93
C THR A 34 -2.56 -2.73 -9.66
N LEU A 35 -1.63 -2.43 -8.75
CA LEU A 35 -1.50 -3.13 -7.47
C LEU A 35 -2.78 -2.99 -6.63
N TYR A 36 -3.34 -1.77 -6.61
CA TYR A 36 -4.59 -1.46 -5.94
C TYR A 36 -5.76 -2.26 -6.51
N ARG A 37 -5.91 -2.30 -7.84
CA ARG A 37 -6.98 -3.07 -8.49
C ARG A 37 -6.87 -4.57 -8.23
N LYS A 38 -5.65 -5.12 -8.20
CA LYS A 38 -5.37 -6.51 -7.86
C LYS A 38 -5.52 -6.82 -6.36
N GLY A 39 -5.53 -5.79 -5.51
CA GLY A 39 -5.64 -5.97 -4.06
C GLY A 39 -4.33 -6.43 -3.41
N TYR A 40 -3.18 -6.10 -3.99
CA TYR A 40 -1.89 -6.47 -3.40
C TYR A 40 -1.45 -5.43 -2.39
N TYR A 41 -0.88 -5.85 -1.26
CA TYR A 41 -0.48 -4.92 -0.21
C TYR A 41 0.89 -4.29 -0.51
N TYR A 42 0.89 -2.98 -0.79
CA TYR A 42 2.09 -2.25 -1.21
C TYR A 42 2.35 -0.95 -0.43
N GLN A 43 3.60 -0.49 -0.49
CA GLN A 43 4.04 0.81 0.01
C GLN A 43 4.84 1.56 -1.06
N ASN A 44 4.45 2.80 -1.37
CA ASN A 44 5.29 3.71 -2.13
C ASN A 44 6.13 4.56 -1.18
N LYS A 45 7.47 4.45 -1.28
CA LYS A 45 8.41 5.18 -0.42
C LYS A 45 8.22 6.70 -0.42
N PHE A 46 7.66 7.26 -1.48
CA PHE A 46 7.52 8.70 -1.66
C PHE A 46 6.11 9.23 -1.36
N ARG A 47 5.17 8.38 -0.95
CA ARG A 47 3.79 8.77 -0.65
C ARG A 47 3.34 8.22 0.69
N LYS A 48 2.48 8.96 1.38
CA LYS A 48 1.79 8.45 2.56
C LYS A 48 0.60 7.61 2.09
N THR A 49 0.61 6.32 2.41
CA THR A 49 -0.50 5.40 2.19
C THR A 49 -1.59 5.70 3.24
N LYS A 50 -2.73 6.27 2.83
CA LYS A 50 -3.86 6.57 3.74
C LYS A 50 -4.60 5.30 4.16
N GLU A 51 -4.45 4.25 3.38
CA GLU A 51 -5.17 2.97 3.45
C GLU A 51 -4.79 2.17 4.71
N GLN A 52 -3.59 2.40 5.27
CA GLN A 52 -3.20 1.84 6.57
C GLN A 52 -4.15 2.27 7.69
N GLY A 53 -4.67 3.50 7.63
CA GLY A 53 -5.62 4.01 8.64
C GLY A 53 -6.94 3.25 8.63
N LEU A 54 -7.54 3.07 7.44
CA LEU A 54 -8.80 2.34 7.29
C LEU A 54 -8.64 0.88 7.70
N HIS A 55 -7.51 0.27 7.32
CA HIS A 55 -7.22 -1.11 7.69
C HIS A 55 -7.14 -1.28 9.22
N LEU A 56 -6.33 -0.49 9.91
CA LEU A 56 -6.18 -0.57 11.36
C LEU A 56 -7.52 -0.32 12.06
N ALA A 57 -8.26 0.71 11.65
CA ALA A 57 -9.59 0.97 12.18
C ALA A 57 -10.55 -0.22 11.96
N SER A 58 -10.47 -0.90 10.80
CA SER A 58 -11.29 -2.08 10.52
C SER A 58 -10.95 -3.26 11.43
N ILE A 59 -9.68 -3.45 11.80
CA ILE A 59 -9.27 -4.48 12.76
C ILE A 59 -9.81 -4.12 14.14
N ASP A 60 -9.53 -2.89 14.60
CA ASP A 60 -9.96 -2.42 15.91
C ASP A 60 -11.48 -2.54 16.06
N TRP A 61 -12.25 -2.17 15.02
CA TRP A 61 -13.71 -2.32 15.02
C TRP A 61 -14.16 -3.78 15.18
N GLU A 62 -13.52 -4.72 14.48
CA GLU A 62 -13.86 -6.14 14.64
C GLU A 62 -13.48 -6.67 16.04
N HIS A 63 -12.37 -6.23 16.61
CA HIS A 63 -12.01 -6.53 18.00
C HIS A 63 -13.05 -5.97 18.99
N LEU A 64 -13.51 -4.74 18.80
CA LEU A 64 -14.56 -4.14 19.63
C LEU A 64 -15.87 -4.94 19.55
N ARG A 65 -16.26 -5.38 18.34
CA ARG A 65 -17.43 -6.24 18.13
C ARG A 65 -17.31 -7.60 18.83
N GLN A 66 -16.09 -8.08 19.00
CA GLN A 66 -15.77 -9.31 19.73
C GLN A 66 -15.66 -9.11 21.26
N GLY A 67 -15.91 -7.89 21.75
CA GLY A 67 -15.93 -7.56 23.18
C GLY A 67 -14.60 -7.04 23.73
N GLN A 68 -13.58 -6.84 22.89
CA GLN A 68 -12.33 -6.23 23.32
C GLN A 68 -12.54 -4.75 23.66
N LEU A 69 -11.88 -4.30 24.73
CA LEU A 69 -11.90 -2.88 25.10
C LEU A 69 -10.90 -2.11 24.22
N LEU A 70 -11.34 -0.96 23.70
CA LEU A 70 -10.50 -0.08 22.87
C LEU A 70 -10.21 1.23 23.58
N SER A 71 -9.04 1.81 23.28
CA SER A 71 -8.66 3.13 23.77
C SER A 71 -9.46 4.24 23.09
N TYR A 72 -9.47 5.42 23.71
CA TYR A 72 -10.02 6.64 23.13
C TYR A 72 -9.50 6.91 21.71
N ASP A 73 -8.19 6.78 21.49
CA ASP A 73 -7.57 7.09 20.18
C ASP A 73 -8.00 6.11 19.09
N GLN A 74 -8.18 4.83 19.42
CA GLN A 74 -8.72 3.83 18.48
C GLN A 74 -10.17 4.18 18.10
N LEU A 75 -10.98 4.59 19.08
CA LEU A 75 -12.39 4.94 18.87
C LEU A 75 -12.56 6.25 18.07
N VAL A 76 -11.68 7.23 18.28
CA VAL A 76 -11.62 8.43 17.42
C VAL A 76 -11.30 8.06 15.97
N LYS A 77 -10.35 7.14 15.74
CA LYS A 77 -10.03 6.67 14.38
C LYS A 77 -11.20 5.89 13.76
N ILE A 78 -11.81 4.96 14.48
CA ILE A 78 -12.98 4.19 14.02
C ILE A 78 -14.12 5.13 13.64
N SER A 79 -14.50 6.05 14.54
CA SER A 79 -15.62 6.95 14.31
C SER A 79 -15.39 7.86 13.11
N SER A 80 -14.14 8.22 12.78
CA SER A 80 -13.83 9.03 11.59
C SER A 80 -14.37 8.43 10.28
N TYR A 81 -14.48 7.10 10.20
CA TYR A 81 -15.02 6.34 9.06
C TYR A 81 -16.53 6.07 9.13
N MET A 82 -17.20 6.52 10.19
CA MET A 82 -18.64 6.39 10.39
C MET A 82 -19.34 7.75 10.24
N ALA A 83 -20.56 7.73 9.73
CA ALA A 83 -21.49 8.85 9.78
C ALA A 83 -22.15 8.95 11.17
N ILE A 84 -22.74 10.12 11.45
CA ILE A 84 -23.30 10.44 12.77
C ILE A 84 -24.41 9.48 13.21
N GLU A 85 -25.15 8.91 12.26
CA GLU A 85 -26.22 7.95 12.52
C GLU A 85 -25.66 6.62 13.08
N LYS A 86 -24.41 6.28 12.74
CA LYS A 86 -23.72 5.06 13.18
C LYS A 86 -22.91 5.31 14.45
N PHE A 87 -22.24 6.46 14.56
CA PHE A 87 -21.48 6.83 15.76
C PHE A 87 -21.40 8.35 15.92
N ASP A 88 -22.01 8.87 16.99
CA ASP A 88 -21.99 10.29 17.33
C ASP A 88 -20.62 10.74 17.90
N LYS A 89 -19.84 11.42 17.06
CA LYS A 89 -18.49 11.90 17.37
C LYS A 89 -18.45 12.94 18.49
N GLU A 90 -19.54 13.69 18.70
CA GLU A 90 -19.57 14.70 19.75
C GLU A 90 -19.64 14.05 21.13
N LYS A 91 -20.33 12.90 21.24
CA LYS A 91 -20.37 12.11 22.49
C LYS A 91 -19.03 11.47 22.84
N ILE A 92 -18.19 11.18 21.84
CA ILE A 92 -16.82 10.69 22.06
C ILE A 92 -15.97 11.70 22.83
N LYS A 93 -16.18 13.01 22.64
CA LYS A 93 -15.37 14.05 23.32
C LYS A 93 -15.50 14.04 24.84
N GLY A 94 -16.59 13.46 25.37
CA GLY A 94 -16.81 13.30 26.81
C GLY A 94 -16.04 12.13 27.44
N MET A 95 -15.34 11.32 26.63
CA MET A 95 -14.57 10.18 27.11
C MET A 95 -13.23 10.61 27.73
N ALA A 96 -12.84 9.96 28.82
CA ALA A 96 -11.50 10.04 29.36
C ALA A 96 -10.48 9.40 28.41
N LYS A 97 -9.45 10.17 28.03
CA LYS A 97 -8.44 9.78 27.01
C LYS A 97 -7.58 8.57 27.39
N GLY A 98 -7.36 8.34 28.68
CA GLY A 98 -6.54 7.23 29.19
C GLY A 98 -7.30 5.93 29.47
N SER A 99 -8.60 5.90 29.18
CA SER A 99 -9.48 4.78 29.52
C SER A 99 -9.79 3.91 28.31
N PHE A 100 -10.28 2.70 28.58
CA PHE A 100 -10.70 1.72 27.58
C PHE A 100 -12.22 1.50 27.67
N TYR A 101 -12.85 1.31 26.51
CA TYR A 101 -14.31 1.25 26.40
C TYR A 101 -14.73 0.01 25.60
N GLY A 102 -15.77 -0.65 26.09
CA GLY A 102 -16.40 -1.79 25.41
C GLY A 102 -17.64 -1.39 24.61
N ILE A 103 -18.07 -2.25 23.70
CA ILE A 103 -19.16 -1.95 22.76
C ILE A 103 -20.49 -1.62 23.45
N ASP A 104 -20.79 -2.28 24.58
CA ASP A 104 -22.05 -2.06 25.30
C ASP A 104 -22.07 -0.69 26.00
N GLN A 105 -20.94 -0.27 26.59
CA GLN A 105 -20.80 1.07 27.16
C GLN A 105 -20.90 2.14 26.07
N LEU A 106 -20.25 1.93 24.92
CA LEU A 106 -20.31 2.87 23.81
C LEU A 106 -21.74 3.02 23.25
N THR A 107 -22.48 1.92 23.21
CA THR A 107 -23.88 1.90 22.75
C THR A 107 -24.78 2.65 23.72
N LYS A 108 -24.59 2.44 25.03
CA LYS A 108 -25.42 3.04 26.08
C LYS A 108 -25.14 4.52 26.30
N ASP A 109 -23.86 4.88 26.41
CA ASP A 109 -23.44 6.16 26.99
C ASP A 109 -22.78 7.09 25.96
N TYR A 110 -22.24 6.56 24.86
CA TYR A 110 -21.39 7.32 23.93
C TYR A 110 -21.87 7.34 22.46
N GLY A 111 -23.12 6.97 22.20
CA GLY A 111 -23.76 7.20 20.90
C GLY A 111 -23.32 6.28 19.77
N LEU A 112 -22.83 5.09 20.08
CA LEU A 112 -22.65 4.02 19.09
C LEU A 112 -23.99 3.35 18.77
N ASN A 113 -24.39 3.32 17.50
CA ASN A 113 -25.71 2.83 17.08
C ASN A 113 -25.63 1.70 16.04
N THR A 114 -24.53 0.95 16.00
CA THR A 114 -24.36 -0.17 15.07
C THR A 114 -23.55 -1.29 15.70
N LYS A 115 -23.87 -2.52 15.29
CA LYS A 115 -23.07 -3.74 15.52
C LYS A 115 -22.71 -4.43 14.19
N ASP A 116 -22.88 -3.71 13.08
CA ASP A 116 -22.66 -4.23 11.74
C ASP A 116 -21.16 -4.51 11.51
N PRO A 117 -20.81 -5.44 10.61
CA PRO A 117 -19.42 -5.60 10.18
C PRO A 117 -18.84 -4.30 9.61
N TRP A 118 -17.51 -4.17 9.67
CA TRP A 118 -16.82 -2.92 9.29
C TRP A 118 -17.22 -2.38 7.90
N PHE A 119 -17.50 -3.25 6.92
CA PHE A 119 -17.78 -2.84 5.55
C PHE A 119 -19.14 -2.13 5.38
N GLU A 120 -20.07 -2.37 6.31
CA GLU A 120 -21.35 -1.65 6.43
C GLU A 120 -21.26 -0.50 7.45
N ALA A 121 -20.60 -0.75 8.59
CA ALA A 121 -20.50 0.25 9.65
C ALA A 121 -19.71 1.50 9.21
N PHE A 122 -18.66 1.31 8.40
CA PHE A 122 -17.83 2.40 7.87
C PHE A 122 -18.47 3.04 6.62
N ASN A 123 -19.68 3.57 6.80
CA ASN A 123 -20.46 4.19 5.72
C ASN A 123 -19.92 5.55 5.25
N ASN A 124 -18.98 6.16 5.97
CA ASN A 124 -18.29 7.38 5.57
C ASN A 124 -16.90 7.10 4.97
N ALA A 125 -16.44 5.84 4.93
CA ALA A 125 -15.20 5.47 4.26
C ALA A 125 -15.38 5.43 2.73
N PRO A 126 -14.40 5.90 1.93
CA PRO A 126 -14.49 5.84 0.47
C PRO A 126 -14.69 4.40 -0.03
N SER A 127 -15.67 4.19 -0.92
CA SER A 127 -15.98 2.85 -1.45
C SER A 127 -14.77 2.17 -2.08
N ARG A 128 -13.95 2.95 -2.82
CA ARG A 128 -12.69 2.49 -3.42
C ARG A 128 -11.81 1.80 -2.38
N ASP A 129 -11.61 2.43 -1.22
CA ASP A 129 -10.72 1.95 -0.16
C ASP A 129 -11.31 0.73 0.57
N LYS A 130 -12.63 0.70 0.75
CA LYS A 130 -13.32 -0.49 1.28
C LYS A 130 -13.13 -1.69 0.35
N ASP A 131 -13.27 -1.50 -0.96
CA ASP A 131 -13.11 -2.57 -1.93
C ASP A 131 -11.66 -3.07 -1.99
N TYR A 132 -10.69 -2.17 -1.90
CA TYR A 132 -9.28 -2.55 -1.81
C TYR A 132 -8.98 -3.38 -0.57
N LEU A 133 -9.46 -2.95 0.60
CA LEU A 133 -9.30 -3.72 1.84
C LEU A 133 -9.98 -5.09 1.78
N LYS A 134 -11.17 -5.20 1.17
CA LYS A 134 -11.82 -6.50 0.91
C LYS A 134 -10.94 -7.41 0.04
N LYS A 135 -10.36 -6.87 -1.04
CA LYS A 135 -9.46 -7.63 -1.92
C LYS A 135 -8.18 -8.06 -1.21
N MET A 136 -7.55 -7.18 -0.43
CA MET A 136 -6.37 -7.53 0.37
C MET A 136 -6.64 -8.68 1.35
N ARG A 137 -7.79 -8.64 2.05
CA ARG A 137 -8.21 -9.75 2.92
C ARG A 137 -8.45 -11.04 2.13
N LYS A 138 -9.09 -10.97 0.96
CA LYS A 138 -9.27 -12.12 0.06
C LYS A 138 -7.95 -12.71 -0.44
N ASN A 139 -6.93 -11.87 -0.60
CA ASN A 139 -5.58 -12.27 -1.00
C ASN A 139 -4.74 -12.76 0.19
N ASN A 140 -5.29 -12.84 1.41
CA ASN A 140 -4.58 -13.20 2.64
C ASN A 140 -3.36 -12.30 2.93
N GLU A 141 -3.43 -11.02 2.55
CA GLU A 141 -2.38 -10.07 2.87
C GLU A 141 -2.25 -9.90 4.39
N LYS A 142 -1.01 -9.83 4.87
CA LYS A 142 -0.70 -9.65 6.29
C LYS A 142 -0.70 -8.17 6.67
N LEU A 143 -1.91 -7.64 6.86
CA LEU A 143 -2.11 -6.21 7.00
C LEU A 143 -1.67 -5.62 8.37
N ASN A 144 -1.33 -6.47 9.32
CA ASN A 144 -0.66 -6.15 10.59
C ASN A 144 0.88 -6.08 10.47
N GLU A 145 1.44 -6.50 9.33
CA GLU A 145 2.86 -6.44 9.03
C GLU A 145 3.16 -5.31 8.03
N LYS A 146 4.44 -5.11 7.71
CA LYS A 146 4.82 -4.17 6.66
C LYS A 146 4.33 -4.68 5.29
N PRO A 147 3.91 -3.80 4.35
CA PRO A 147 3.58 -4.23 3.00
C PRO A 147 4.72 -4.99 2.33
N ARG A 148 4.44 -6.19 1.84
CA ARG A 148 5.43 -7.05 1.16
C ARG A 148 5.89 -6.52 -0.20
N ILE A 149 5.12 -5.61 -0.81
CA ILE A 149 5.48 -4.95 -2.07
C ILE A 149 5.97 -3.54 -1.77
N GLN A 150 7.23 -3.25 -2.10
CA GLN A 150 7.86 -1.95 -1.89
C GLN A 150 8.13 -1.27 -3.23
N LEU A 151 7.63 -0.05 -3.42
CA LEU A 151 7.87 0.76 -4.61
C LEU A 151 8.92 1.82 -4.28
N SER A 152 9.99 1.86 -5.07
CA SER A 152 11.06 2.85 -4.92
C SER A 152 11.69 3.23 -6.25
N THR A 153 12.49 4.30 -6.24
CA THR A 153 13.41 4.52 -7.35
C THR A 153 14.67 3.71 -7.12
N ILE A 154 15.41 3.37 -8.18
CA ILE A 154 16.68 2.66 -8.05
C ILE A 154 17.65 3.40 -7.10
N HIS A 155 17.68 4.73 -7.19
CA HIS A 155 18.43 5.61 -6.27
C HIS A 155 17.93 5.55 -4.82
N GLY A 156 16.62 5.45 -4.64
CA GLY A 156 15.97 5.44 -3.33
C GLY A 156 16.10 4.12 -2.59
N ALA A 157 16.42 3.04 -3.28
CA ALA A 157 16.47 1.68 -2.74
C ALA A 157 17.82 1.29 -2.10
N LYS A 158 18.68 2.24 -1.74
CA LYS A 158 20.01 1.97 -1.14
C LYS A 158 19.92 0.94 -0.01
N GLY A 159 20.59 -0.21 -0.20
CA GLY A 159 20.72 -1.28 0.80
C GLY A 159 19.51 -2.21 0.94
N GLY A 160 18.42 -2.02 0.17
CA GLY A 160 17.27 -2.91 0.19
C GLY A 160 17.39 -4.02 -0.86
N GLU A 161 17.53 -5.27 -0.42
CA GLU A 161 17.42 -6.46 -1.27
C GLU A 161 16.05 -7.11 -1.07
N SER A 162 15.55 -7.81 -2.10
CA SER A 162 14.28 -8.52 -2.05
C SER A 162 14.39 -9.87 -2.77
N GLU A 163 13.54 -10.81 -2.37
CA GLU A 163 13.37 -12.10 -3.04
C GLU A 163 13.13 -11.89 -4.55
N ASN A 164 12.11 -11.09 -4.87
CA ASN A 164 11.73 -10.74 -6.22
C ASN A 164 11.94 -9.24 -6.46
N VAL A 165 12.58 -8.88 -7.57
CA VAL A 165 12.77 -7.48 -7.98
C VAL A 165 12.15 -7.25 -9.33
N VAL A 166 11.36 -6.20 -9.45
CA VAL A 166 10.87 -5.70 -10.74
C VAL A 166 11.66 -4.45 -11.11
N LEU A 167 12.24 -4.43 -12.31
CA LEU A 167 13.01 -3.31 -12.82
C LEU A 167 12.34 -2.75 -14.09
N LEU A 168 11.84 -1.53 -13.99
CA LEU A 168 11.31 -0.79 -15.13
C LEU A 168 12.46 -0.15 -15.90
N THR A 169 12.45 -0.31 -17.22
CA THR A 169 13.51 0.20 -18.09
C THR A 169 13.18 1.51 -18.78
N ASP A 170 11.99 2.06 -18.54
CA ASP A 170 11.63 3.39 -19.05
C ASP A 170 12.56 4.48 -18.49
N LEU A 171 12.96 5.37 -19.38
CA LEU A 171 13.75 6.56 -19.09
C LEU A 171 12.92 7.80 -19.42
N SER A 172 13.12 8.87 -18.63
CA SER A 172 12.61 10.18 -19.04
C SER A 172 13.40 10.68 -20.25
N GLU A 173 12.85 11.58 -21.06
CA GLU A 173 13.57 12.14 -22.21
C GLU A 173 14.94 12.75 -21.82
N ASN A 174 14.98 13.48 -20.70
CA ASN A 174 16.23 14.05 -20.19
C ASN A 174 17.21 12.96 -19.75
N THR A 175 16.72 11.86 -19.17
CA THR A 175 17.56 10.72 -18.78
C THR A 175 18.10 9.99 -20.01
N MET A 176 17.27 9.82 -21.05
CA MET A 176 17.71 9.19 -22.31
C MET A 176 18.80 10.01 -22.98
N LYS A 177 18.63 11.34 -23.10
CA LYS A 177 19.67 12.23 -23.64
C LYS A 177 20.98 12.17 -22.84
N ALA A 178 20.89 12.02 -21.52
CA ALA A 178 22.08 11.85 -20.68
C ALA A 178 22.73 10.49 -20.91
N TYR A 179 21.94 9.42 -21.00
CA TYR A 179 22.38 8.06 -21.29
C TYR A 179 23.11 7.94 -22.64
N GLU A 180 22.59 8.58 -23.68
CA GLU A 180 23.22 8.61 -25.01
C GLU A 180 24.57 9.35 -25.02
N ARG A 181 24.72 10.37 -24.17
CA ARG A 181 25.98 11.11 -24.02
C ARG A 181 27.00 10.36 -23.17
N ASN A 182 26.55 9.74 -22.09
CA ASN A 182 27.38 8.94 -21.19
C ASN A 182 26.56 7.81 -20.56
N ALA A 183 26.81 6.58 -21.00
CA ALA A 183 26.06 5.42 -20.56
C ALA A 183 26.47 4.88 -19.17
N ASP A 184 27.67 5.22 -18.68
CA ASP A 184 28.27 4.59 -17.48
C ASP A 184 27.41 4.81 -16.22
N ASP A 185 26.88 6.01 -16.03
CA ASP A 185 26.07 6.34 -14.85
C ASP A 185 24.77 5.53 -14.80
N GLU A 186 24.05 5.43 -15.91
CA GLU A 186 22.82 4.63 -15.98
C GLU A 186 23.12 3.13 -15.96
N ASN A 187 24.19 2.67 -16.61
CA ASN A 187 24.61 1.26 -16.54
C ASN A 187 24.88 0.83 -15.09
N ARG A 188 25.64 1.63 -14.33
CA ARG A 188 25.89 1.39 -12.91
C ARG A 188 24.61 1.39 -12.10
N LEU A 189 23.71 2.34 -12.40
CA LEU A 189 22.45 2.44 -11.70
C LEU A 189 21.58 1.20 -11.92
N PHE A 190 21.35 0.79 -13.18
CA PHE A 190 20.57 -0.40 -13.51
C PHE A 190 21.21 -1.68 -12.99
N TYR A 191 22.55 -1.78 -13.01
CA TYR A 191 23.27 -2.85 -12.34
C TYR A 191 22.99 -2.88 -10.82
N VAL A 192 23.01 -1.72 -10.15
CA VAL A 192 22.65 -1.62 -8.73
C VAL A 192 21.20 -2.01 -8.48
N GLY A 193 20.28 -1.74 -9.41
CA GLY A 193 18.89 -2.20 -9.34
C GLY A 193 18.78 -3.72 -9.47
N ALA A 194 19.42 -4.29 -10.49
CA ALA A 194 19.44 -5.74 -10.73
C ALA A 194 20.04 -6.52 -9.55
N THR A 195 21.12 -6.02 -8.95
CA THR A 195 21.79 -6.63 -7.78
C THR A 195 20.99 -6.55 -6.49
N ARG A 196 19.80 -5.93 -6.47
CA ARG A 196 18.86 -6.05 -5.33
C ARG A 196 18.11 -7.38 -5.30
N THR A 197 18.23 -8.16 -6.35
CA THR A 197 17.53 -9.43 -6.52
C THR A 197 18.24 -10.54 -5.77
N LYS A 198 17.51 -11.26 -4.91
CA LYS A 198 17.99 -12.49 -4.29
C LYS A 198 17.63 -13.73 -5.12
N GLU A 199 16.41 -13.81 -5.63
CA GLU A 199 15.89 -15.01 -6.30
C GLU A 199 15.50 -14.75 -7.75
N HIS A 200 14.58 -13.81 -8.02
CA HIS A 200 14.05 -13.58 -9.38
C HIS A 200 14.04 -12.10 -9.78
N LEU A 201 14.74 -11.79 -10.88
CA LEU A 201 14.71 -10.47 -11.51
C LEU A 201 13.66 -10.46 -12.64
N HIS A 202 12.69 -9.57 -12.53
CA HIS A 202 11.65 -9.32 -13.52
C HIS A 202 11.94 -7.99 -14.20
N ILE A 203 12.07 -8.00 -15.53
CA ILE A 203 12.35 -6.81 -16.31
C ILE A 203 11.10 -6.44 -17.09
N ILE A 204 10.67 -5.18 -16.97
CA ILE A 204 9.58 -4.62 -17.77
C ILE A 204 10.18 -3.84 -18.92
N SER A 205 9.86 -4.23 -20.15
CA SER A 205 10.22 -3.52 -21.39
C SER A 205 9.74 -2.06 -21.34
N PRO A 206 10.46 -1.12 -21.97
CA PRO A 206 10.02 0.27 -22.01
C PRO A 206 8.72 0.40 -22.82
N LYS A 207 7.87 1.35 -22.47
CA LYS A 207 6.66 1.67 -23.24
C LYS A 207 6.98 2.31 -24.60
N ASP A 208 8.12 2.99 -24.68
CA ASP A 208 8.65 3.64 -25.87
C ASP A 208 10.09 3.16 -26.09
N ASP A 209 10.32 2.42 -27.17
CA ASP A 209 11.62 1.82 -27.51
C ASP A 209 12.75 2.87 -27.64
N TYR A 210 12.42 4.12 -27.97
CA TYR A 210 13.40 5.22 -28.04
C TYR A 210 13.74 5.81 -26.68
N LYS A 211 12.98 5.47 -25.63
CA LYS A 211 13.15 5.95 -24.25
C LYS A 211 13.37 4.78 -23.29
N GLY A 212 14.02 3.73 -23.76
CA GLY A 212 14.37 2.55 -22.98
C GLY A 212 15.84 2.47 -22.62
N TYR A 213 16.11 2.01 -21.39
CA TYR A 213 17.41 1.46 -21.06
C TYR A 213 17.63 0.16 -21.84
N LYS A 214 18.79 0.04 -22.49
CA LYS A 214 19.13 -1.14 -23.31
C LYS A 214 19.80 -2.20 -22.45
N ILE A 215 19.12 -3.34 -22.28
CA ILE A 215 19.59 -4.51 -21.51
C ILE A 215 20.02 -5.65 -22.43
#